data_AF-A0A975VPR4-F1
#
_entry.id   AF-A0A975VPR4-F1
#
_cell.length_a   1.000
_cell.length_b   1.000
_cell.length_c   1.000
_cell.angle_alpha   90.00
_cell.angle_beta   90.00
_cell.angle_gamma   90.00
#
_symmetry.space_group_name_H-M   'P 1'
#
loop_
_entity.id
_entity.type
_entity.pdbx_description
1 polymer ?
#
loop_
_entity_poly.entity_id
_entity_poly.type
_entity_poly.pdbx_seq_one_letter_code
_entity_poly.pdbx_strand_id
1 'polypeptide(L)'
;MIHSEYLKAAQDAVAHVKSKVRYRGLNTAGGWIRHPDEVPGKFVARISSKIMGASRSAAYGGSFDAELYIDEVAKLGLESGTGNCSELSAIAFLYLKAKGIAPIEYFGVLRGAWNHAFVVLNRDASVPITDFATWSYQAVVCDPLYDRAADAGHLATWYSRMFPIKETDMWYRLDPA
;
A
#
# COMPACT_ATOMS: atom_id res chain seq x y z
N MET A 1 -10.27 4.35 18.79
CA MET A 1 -8.92 4.94 18.75
C MET A 1 -9.02 6.40 18.36
N ILE A 2 -8.18 7.25 18.94
CA ILE A 2 -8.07 8.67 18.56
C ILE A 2 -7.11 8.82 17.37
N HIS A 3 -7.25 9.90 16.60
CA HIS A 3 -6.48 10.13 15.37
C HIS A 3 -4.96 9.90 15.52
N SER A 4 -4.36 10.34 16.63
CA SER A 4 -2.93 10.16 16.91
C SER A 4 -2.50 8.70 17.02
N GLU A 5 -3.38 7.81 17.48
CA GLU A 5 -3.11 6.37 17.56
C GLU A 5 -3.06 5.73 16.17
N TYR A 6 -3.95 6.15 15.26
CA TYR A 6 -3.92 5.70 13.86
C TYR A 6 -2.67 6.21 13.13
N LEU A 7 -2.28 7.47 13.36
CA LEU A 7 -1.04 8.01 12.81
C LEU A 7 0.16 7.21 13.29
N LYS A 8 0.21 6.89 14.58
CA LYS A 8 1.27 6.05 15.15
C LYS A 8 1.26 4.64 14.55
N ALA A 9 0.08 4.02 14.41
CA ALA A 9 -0.07 2.71 13.79
C ALA A 9 0.41 2.70 12.32
N ALA A 10 0.09 3.74 11.55
CA ALA A 10 0.58 3.92 10.18
C ALA A 10 2.12 4.05 10.13
N GLN A 11 2.71 4.84 11.03
CA GLN A 11 4.17 4.95 11.14
C GLN A 11 4.83 3.61 11.48
N ASP A 12 4.24 2.86 12.42
CA ASP A 12 4.73 1.55 12.81
C ASP A 12 4.58 0.53 11.67
N ALA A 13 3.53 0.62 10.87
CA ALA A 13 3.35 -0.19 9.67
C ALA A 13 4.41 0.12 8.60
N VAL A 14 4.72 1.40 8.35
CA VAL A 14 5.82 1.80 7.47
C VAL A 14 7.16 1.26 7.97
N ALA A 15 7.43 1.35 9.27
CA ALA A 15 8.64 0.79 9.89
C ALA A 15 8.69 -0.74 9.78
N HIS A 16 7.55 -1.41 9.94
CA HIS A 16 7.44 -2.86 9.75
C HIS A 16 7.81 -3.26 8.33
N VAL A 17 7.25 -2.60 7.31
CA VAL A 17 7.57 -2.87 5.90
C VAL A 17 9.07 -2.69 5.63
N LYS A 18 9.69 -1.61 6.15
CA LYS A 18 11.15 -1.39 6.07
C LYS A 18 11.96 -2.55 6.62
N SER A 19 11.51 -3.14 7.74
CA SER A 19 12.23 -4.25 8.37
C SER A 19 12.09 -5.57 7.62
N LYS A 20 11.07 -5.70 6.76
CA LYS A 20 10.75 -6.95 6.05
C LYS A 20 11.22 -6.98 4.59
N VAL A 21 11.23 -5.83 3.93
CA VAL A 21 11.55 -5.75 2.50
C VAL A 21 12.85 -4.99 2.30
N ARG A 22 13.87 -5.72 1.82
CA ARG A 22 15.21 -5.16 1.60
C ARG A 22 15.24 -4.17 0.44
N TYR A 23 14.53 -4.47 -0.66
CA TYR A 23 14.64 -3.73 -1.91
C TYR A 23 13.31 -3.11 -2.34
N ARG A 24 13.24 -1.79 -2.43
CA ARG A 24 12.02 -1.09 -2.88
C ARG A 24 11.90 -1.01 -4.39
N GLY A 25 10.71 -0.65 -4.85
CA GLY A 25 10.37 -0.49 -6.25
C GLY A 25 11.43 0.28 -7.03
N LEU A 26 11.84 -0.30 -8.15
CA LEU A 26 12.83 0.25 -9.09
C LEU A 26 12.45 1.65 -9.62
N ASN A 27 11.18 2.03 -9.52
CA ASN A 27 10.67 3.34 -9.93
C ASN A 27 10.93 4.48 -8.91
N THR A 28 11.49 4.20 -7.74
CA THR A 28 11.89 5.24 -6.77
C THR A 28 13.36 5.64 -6.98
N ALA A 29 13.61 6.73 -7.72
CA ALA A 29 14.96 7.19 -8.05
C ALA A 29 15.90 7.32 -6.83
N GLY A 30 15.35 7.63 -5.65
CA GLY A 30 16.10 7.73 -4.40
C GLY A 30 16.76 6.42 -3.94
N GLY A 31 16.24 5.25 -4.33
CA GLY A 31 16.80 3.96 -3.93
C GLY A 31 18.12 3.59 -4.63
N TRP A 32 18.36 4.14 -5.82
CA TRP A 32 19.55 3.88 -6.65
C TRP A 32 20.71 4.77 -6.25
N ILE A 33 20.40 6.02 -5.89
CA ILE A 33 21.38 7.05 -5.53
C ILE A 33 21.99 6.76 -4.14
N ARG A 34 21.20 6.20 -3.22
CA ARG A 34 21.64 5.98 -1.82
C ARG A 34 22.48 4.72 -1.62
N HIS A 35 22.28 3.68 -2.45
CA HIS A 35 22.95 2.38 -2.33
C HIS A 35 23.27 1.82 -3.73
N PRO A 36 24.26 2.40 -4.43
CA PRO A 36 24.60 2.03 -5.81
C PRO A 36 25.16 0.61 -5.92
N ASP A 37 25.82 0.11 -4.88
CA ASP A 37 26.37 -1.23 -4.75
C ASP A 37 25.29 -2.33 -4.69
N GLU A 38 24.09 -1.99 -4.20
CA GLU A 38 22.97 -2.93 -4.11
C GLU A 38 22.13 -3.03 -5.38
N VAL A 39 22.43 -2.23 -6.41
CA VAL A 39 21.64 -2.16 -7.65
C VAL A 39 21.51 -3.52 -8.36
N PRO A 40 22.57 -4.33 -8.54
CA PRO A 40 22.44 -5.65 -9.14
C PRO A 40 21.48 -6.57 -8.36
N GLY A 41 21.56 -6.55 -7.03
CA GLY A 41 20.66 -7.32 -6.16
C GLY A 41 19.20 -6.90 -6.29
N LYS A 42 18.94 -5.59 -6.42
CA LYS A 42 17.59 -5.03 -6.66
C LYS A 42 16.99 -5.52 -7.98
N PHE A 43 17.79 -5.56 -9.06
CA PHE A 43 17.33 -6.07 -10.34
C PHE A 43 16.96 -7.55 -10.28
N VAL A 44 17.85 -8.39 -9.71
CA VAL A 44 17.61 -9.83 -9.57
C VAL A 44 16.35 -10.09 -8.74
N ALA A 45 16.21 -9.42 -7.60
CA ALA A 45 15.02 -9.53 -6.75
C ALA A 45 13.75 -9.14 -7.51
N ARG A 46 13.78 -8.06 -8.30
CA ARG A 46 12.60 -7.62 -9.06
C ARG A 46 12.25 -8.57 -10.21
N ILE A 47 13.23 -9.14 -10.90
CA ILE A 47 13.00 -10.17 -11.92
C ILE A 47 12.36 -11.40 -11.26
N SER A 48 12.91 -11.87 -10.14
CA SER A 48 12.36 -12.99 -9.38
C SER A 48 10.92 -12.74 -8.93
N SER A 49 10.64 -11.56 -8.36
CA SER A 49 9.29 -11.10 -7.99
C SER A 49 8.33 -11.16 -9.18
N LYS A 50 8.72 -10.68 -10.37
CA LYS A 50 7.86 -10.75 -11.56
C LYS A 50 7.59 -12.17 -12.01
N ILE A 51 8.60 -13.05 -12.00
CA ILE A 51 8.45 -14.46 -12.39
C ILE A 51 7.51 -15.19 -11.42
N MET A 52 7.72 -15.02 -10.11
CA MET A 52 6.85 -15.62 -9.09
C MET A 52 5.42 -15.11 -9.17
N GLY A 53 5.23 -13.79 -9.31
CA GLY A 53 3.91 -13.19 -9.47
C GLY A 53 3.17 -13.70 -10.70
N ALA A 54 3.86 -13.81 -11.84
CA ALA A 54 3.29 -14.36 -13.07
C ALA A 54 2.89 -15.84 -12.91
N SER A 55 3.73 -16.65 -12.26
CA SER A 55 3.43 -18.06 -12.00
C SER A 55 2.20 -18.24 -11.10
N ARG A 56 2.08 -17.45 -10.01
CA ARG A 56 0.92 -17.47 -9.12
C ARG A 56 -0.36 -17.02 -9.82
N SER A 57 -0.26 -15.92 -10.59
CA SER A 57 -1.40 -15.42 -11.36
C SER A 57 -1.87 -16.41 -12.42
N ALA A 58 -0.94 -17.14 -13.06
CA ALA A 58 -1.30 -18.17 -14.04
C ALA A 58 -1.96 -19.40 -13.41
N ALA A 59 -1.61 -19.72 -12.16
CA ALA A 59 -2.26 -20.78 -11.39
C ALA A 59 -3.66 -20.37 -10.86
N TYR A 60 -3.97 -19.07 -10.84
CA TYR A 60 -5.24 -18.55 -10.36
C TYR A 60 -6.28 -18.48 -11.49
N GLY A 61 -7.32 -19.31 -11.39
CA GLY A 61 -8.42 -19.35 -12.38
C GLY A 61 -9.69 -18.62 -11.95
N GLY A 62 -9.68 -17.90 -10.82
CA GLY A 62 -10.86 -17.23 -10.26
C GLY A 62 -11.08 -15.80 -10.77
N SER A 63 -12.22 -15.23 -10.40
CA SER A 63 -12.47 -13.78 -10.50
C SER A 63 -11.65 -13.00 -9.47
N PHE A 64 -11.44 -11.70 -9.66
CA PHE A 64 -10.72 -10.88 -8.69
C PHE A 64 -11.35 -10.95 -7.28
N ASP A 65 -10.51 -11.30 -6.30
CA ASP A 65 -10.80 -11.26 -4.87
C ASP A 65 -9.76 -10.34 -4.22
N ALA A 66 -10.23 -9.26 -3.61
CA ALA A 66 -9.35 -8.22 -3.09
C ALA A 66 -8.58 -8.67 -1.84
N GLU A 67 -9.18 -9.49 -0.99
CA GLU A 67 -8.53 -9.99 0.22
C GLU A 67 -7.44 -11.00 -0.17
N LEU A 68 -7.77 -11.95 -1.05
CA LEU A 68 -6.78 -12.88 -1.59
C LEU A 68 -5.67 -12.16 -2.34
N TYR A 69 -6.00 -11.12 -3.12
CA TYR A 69 -5.00 -10.30 -3.80
C TYR A 69 -4.01 -9.70 -2.80
N ILE A 70 -4.50 -9.05 -1.73
CA ILE A 70 -3.67 -8.45 -0.69
C ILE A 70 -2.76 -9.50 -0.05
N ASP A 71 -3.31 -10.67 0.29
CA ASP A 71 -2.52 -11.78 0.86
C ASP A 71 -1.40 -12.25 -0.08
N GLU A 72 -1.72 -12.49 -1.36
CA GLU A 72 -0.75 -12.99 -2.32
C GLU A 72 0.33 -11.96 -2.68
N VAL A 73 -0.03 -10.68 -2.83
CA VAL A 73 0.98 -9.64 -3.12
C VAL A 73 1.86 -9.33 -1.91
N ALA A 74 1.34 -9.47 -0.68
CA ALA A 74 2.16 -9.36 0.53
C ALA A 74 3.16 -10.52 0.61
N LYS A 75 2.72 -11.77 0.41
CA LYS A 75 3.60 -12.95 0.34
C LYS A 75 4.68 -12.77 -0.73
N LEU A 76 4.30 -12.28 -1.91
CA LEU A 76 5.25 -12.00 -2.99
C LEU A 76 6.33 -11.00 -2.56
N GLY A 77 5.95 -9.92 -1.88
CA GLY A 77 6.89 -8.92 -1.37
C GLY A 77 7.86 -9.48 -0.33
N LEU A 78 7.36 -10.32 0.57
CA LEU A 78 8.14 -10.96 1.62
C LEU A 78 9.11 -12.01 1.07
N GLU A 79 8.66 -12.90 0.19
CA GLU A 79 9.47 -13.98 -0.37
C GLU A 79 10.53 -13.49 -1.36
N SER A 80 10.20 -12.49 -2.18
CA SER A 80 11.17 -11.90 -3.11
C SER A 80 12.15 -10.93 -2.44
N GLY A 81 11.87 -10.52 -1.21
CA GLY A 81 12.61 -9.46 -0.52
C GLY A 81 12.52 -8.11 -1.23
N THR A 82 11.58 -7.93 -2.17
CA THR A 82 11.35 -6.68 -2.90
C THR A 82 9.88 -6.38 -3.14
N GLY A 83 9.50 -5.09 -3.22
CA GLY A 83 8.13 -4.69 -3.51
C GLY A 83 8.02 -3.27 -4.05
N ASN A 84 6.96 -3.01 -4.82
CA ASN A 84 6.52 -1.67 -5.22
C ASN A 84 5.28 -1.27 -4.38
N CYS A 85 4.57 -0.21 -4.76
CA CYS A 85 3.40 0.28 -4.03
C CYS A 85 2.42 -0.82 -3.61
N SER A 86 2.04 -1.73 -4.50
CA SER A 86 1.06 -2.78 -4.19
C SER A 86 1.54 -3.77 -3.13
N GLU A 87 2.73 -4.34 -3.32
CA GLU A 87 3.30 -5.34 -2.40
C GLU A 87 3.61 -4.73 -1.03
N LEU A 88 4.18 -3.51 -1.00
CA LEU A 88 4.54 -2.83 0.24
C LEU A 88 3.29 -2.40 1.05
N SER A 89 2.28 -1.87 0.37
CA SER A 89 1.01 -1.49 1.01
C SER A 89 0.24 -2.71 1.49
N ALA A 90 0.36 -3.86 0.83
CA ALA A 90 -0.29 -5.10 1.28
C ALA A 90 0.36 -5.65 2.56
N ILE A 91 1.70 -5.61 2.66
CA ILE A 91 2.41 -5.96 3.89
C ILE A 91 1.98 -5.03 5.04
N ALA A 92 1.87 -3.71 4.78
CA ALA A 92 1.38 -2.76 5.79
C ALA A 92 -0.08 -3.06 6.20
N PHE A 93 -0.95 -3.35 5.24
CA PHE A 93 -2.35 -3.70 5.51
C PHE A 93 -2.46 -4.92 6.42
N LEU A 94 -1.75 -6.01 6.11
CA LEU A 94 -1.77 -7.24 6.91
C LEU A 94 -1.15 -7.04 8.29
N TYR A 95 -0.12 -6.21 8.40
CA TYR A 95 0.43 -5.84 9.71
C TYR A 95 -0.61 -5.12 10.57
N LEU A 96 -1.33 -4.15 10.01
CA LEU A 96 -2.39 -3.42 10.70
C LEU A 96 -3.56 -4.34 11.09
N LYS A 97 -4.01 -5.20 10.18
CA LYS A 97 -5.02 -6.25 10.43
C LYS A 97 -4.60 -7.15 11.60
N ALA A 98 -3.37 -7.66 11.58
CA ALA A 98 -2.83 -8.52 12.64
C ALA A 98 -2.71 -7.81 14.01
N LYS A 99 -2.62 -6.48 14.02
CA LYS A 99 -2.64 -5.66 15.24
C LYS A 99 -4.04 -5.31 15.72
N GLY A 100 -5.09 -5.76 15.03
CA GLY A 100 -6.48 -5.42 15.36
C GLY A 100 -6.81 -3.95 15.08
N ILE A 101 -6.03 -3.28 14.22
CA ILE A 101 -6.30 -1.89 13.83
C ILE A 101 -7.40 -1.90 12.76
N ALA A 102 -8.52 -1.25 13.07
CA ALA A 102 -9.66 -1.08 12.18
C ALA A 102 -10.41 0.23 12.54
N PRO A 103 -11.10 0.89 11.57
CA PRO A 103 -11.20 0.48 10.18
C PRO A 103 -9.92 0.78 9.38
N ILE A 104 -9.60 -0.09 8.43
CA ILE A 104 -8.50 0.09 7.47
C ILE A 104 -8.95 -0.28 6.05
N GLU A 105 -8.41 0.41 5.07
CA GLU A 105 -8.81 0.30 3.67
C GLU A 105 -7.58 0.21 2.77
N TYR A 106 -7.63 -0.71 1.81
CA TYR A 106 -6.63 -0.84 0.77
C TYR A 106 -7.08 -0.09 -0.48
N PHE A 107 -6.31 0.92 -0.88
CA PHE A 107 -6.56 1.67 -2.11
C PHE A 107 -5.61 1.22 -3.22
N GLY A 108 -6.17 1.01 -4.42
CA GLY A 108 -5.44 0.80 -5.65
C GLY A 108 -5.93 1.76 -6.73
N VAL A 109 -5.27 2.90 -6.86
CA VAL A 109 -5.66 3.96 -7.79
C VAL A 109 -4.97 3.74 -9.13
N LEU A 110 -5.77 3.51 -10.17
CA LEU A 110 -5.28 3.29 -11.53
C LEU A 110 -5.62 4.48 -12.43
N ARG A 111 -4.61 5.18 -12.97
CA ARG A 111 -4.76 6.37 -13.83
C ARG A 111 -3.77 6.34 -14.99
N GLY A 112 -3.98 5.41 -15.91
CA GLY A 112 -3.17 5.27 -17.12
C GLY A 112 -1.70 4.99 -16.78
N ALA A 113 -0.82 5.95 -17.08
CA ALA A 113 0.61 5.84 -16.80
C ALA A 113 0.98 6.05 -15.31
N TRP A 114 0.04 6.47 -14.48
CA TRP A 114 0.23 6.63 -13.04
C TRP A 114 -0.68 5.67 -12.28
N ASN A 115 -0.09 4.72 -11.56
CA ASN A 115 -0.79 3.79 -10.70
C ASN A 115 -0.13 3.82 -9.33
N HIS A 116 -0.93 3.78 -8.27
CA HIS A 116 -0.41 3.81 -6.91
C HIS A 116 -1.32 3.06 -5.95
N ALA A 117 -0.72 2.45 -4.93
CA ALA A 117 -1.42 1.71 -3.89
C ALA A 117 -0.94 2.13 -2.51
N PHE A 118 -1.86 2.30 -1.58
CA PHE A 118 -1.62 2.76 -0.21
C PHE A 118 -2.75 2.28 0.70
N VAL A 119 -2.57 2.44 2.01
CA VAL A 119 -3.57 2.08 3.01
C VAL A 119 -4.14 3.36 3.63
N VAL A 120 -5.45 3.40 3.84
CA VAL A 120 -6.13 4.46 4.60
C VAL A 120 -6.67 3.86 5.90
N LEU A 121 -6.46 4.54 7.01
CA LEU A 121 -6.94 4.15 8.33
C LEU A 121 -7.98 5.16 8.80
N ASN A 122 -8.95 4.70 9.59
CA ASN A 122 -9.94 5.55 10.25
C ASN A 122 -10.81 6.40 9.31
N ARG A 123 -11.06 5.95 8.08
CA ARG A 123 -12.04 6.60 7.20
C ARG A 123 -13.45 6.27 7.66
N ASP A 124 -14.28 7.29 7.85
CA ASP A 124 -15.72 7.14 8.10
C ASP A 124 -16.40 6.55 6.85
N ALA A 125 -17.00 5.37 6.99
CA ALA A 125 -17.69 4.66 5.90
C ALA A 125 -18.98 5.35 5.46
N SER A 126 -19.59 6.18 6.33
CA SER A 126 -20.83 6.89 6.01
C SER A 126 -20.60 8.05 5.04
N VAL A 127 -19.36 8.53 4.94
CA VAL A 127 -18.96 9.57 3.98
C VAL A 127 -18.58 8.90 2.65
N PRO A 128 -19.17 9.30 1.51
CA PRO A 128 -18.82 8.74 0.20
C PRO A 128 -17.33 8.89 -0.11
N ILE A 129 -16.73 7.94 -0.82
CA ILE A 129 -15.30 8.01 -1.18
C ILE A 129 -15.02 9.22 -2.09
N THR A 130 -16.00 9.59 -2.90
CA THR A 130 -15.92 10.78 -3.76
C THR A 130 -15.87 12.11 -2.98
N ASP A 131 -16.34 12.15 -1.72
CA ASP A 131 -16.26 13.33 -0.85
C ASP A 131 -14.95 13.37 -0.04
N PHE A 132 -13.85 13.51 -0.78
CA PHE A 132 -12.49 13.53 -0.20
C PHE A 132 -12.29 14.59 0.88
N ALA A 133 -12.85 15.78 0.68
CA ALA A 133 -12.67 16.89 1.62
C ALA A 133 -13.18 16.51 3.02
N THR A 134 -14.34 15.84 3.08
CA THR A 134 -14.95 15.44 4.34
C THR A 134 -14.23 14.25 4.98
N TRP A 135 -14.03 13.15 4.25
CA TRP A 135 -13.48 11.93 4.88
C TRP A 135 -11.99 12.03 5.21
N SER A 136 -11.24 12.90 4.52
CA SER A 136 -9.80 13.04 4.73
C SER A 136 -9.42 13.69 6.06
N TYR A 137 -10.36 14.35 6.74
CA TYR A 137 -10.09 15.11 7.97
C TYR A 137 -9.72 14.22 9.17
N GLN A 138 -10.36 13.05 9.30
CA GLN A 138 -10.12 12.12 10.42
C GLN A 138 -9.32 10.88 10.02
N ALA A 139 -9.17 10.66 8.72
CA ALA A 139 -8.46 9.52 8.17
C ALA A 139 -6.95 9.76 8.15
N VAL A 140 -6.19 8.67 8.25
CA VAL A 140 -4.73 8.66 8.16
C VAL A 140 -4.34 7.86 6.94
N VAL A 141 -3.38 8.36 6.15
CA VAL A 141 -2.78 7.61 5.06
C VAL A 141 -1.49 6.93 5.53
N CYS A 142 -1.28 5.69 5.10
CA CYS A 142 -0.07 4.91 5.25
C CYS A 142 0.44 4.54 3.85
N ASP A 143 1.58 5.10 3.45
CA ASP A 143 2.25 4.85 2.17
C ASP A 143 3.70 4.39 2.41
N PRO A 144 3.92 3.08 2.44
CA PRO A 144 5.23 2.51 2.70
C PRO A 144 6.22 2.63 1.53
N LEU A 145 5.76 2.92 0.30
CA LEU A 145 6.68 3.09 -0.83
C LEU A 145 7.54 4.34 -0.62
N TYR A 146 6.91 5.43 -0.18
CA TYR A 146 7.55 6.73 0.00
C TYR A 146 7.85 7.10 1.46
N ASP A 147 7.63 6.19 2.42
CA ASP A 147 7.81 6.41 3.86
C ASP A 147 6.93 7.50 4.44
N ARG A 148 5.69 7.55 3.98
CA ARG A 148 4.77 8.60 4.35
C ARG A 148 3.66 8.04 5.24
N ALA A 149 3.44 8.72 6.35
CA ALA A 149 2.27 8.52 7.20
C ALA A 149 1.84 9.90 7.72
N ALA A 150 0.61 10.31 7.42
CA ALA A 150 0.06 11.62 7.78
C ALA A 150 -1.47 11.62 7.69
N ASP A 151 -2.10 12.76 7.96
CA ASP A 151 -3.50 13.00 7.62
C ASP A 151 -3.77 12.68 6.15
N ALA A 152 -4.90 12.03 5.87
CA ALA A 152 -5.28 11.66 4.52
C ALA A 152 -5.41 12.88 3.59
N GLY A 153 -5.64 14.09 4.13
CA GLY A 153 -5.63 15.33 3.35
C GLY A 153 -4.34 15.57 2.55
N HIS A 154 -3.21 15.01 3.01
CA HIS A 154 -1.93 15.10 2.29
C HIS A 154 -1.96 14.41 0.92
N LEU A 155 -2.86 13.45 0.68
CA LEU A 155 -3.03 12.79 -0.61
C LEU A 155 -3.22 13.80 -1.76
N ALA A 156 -3.95 14.91 -1.51
CA ALA A 156 -4.13 16.00 -2.49
C ALA A 156 -2.81 16.65 -2.93
N THR A 157 -1.88 16.80 -1.99
CA THR A 157 -0.57 17.41 -2.25
C THR A 157 0.45 16.42 -2.80
N TRP A 158 0.40 15.17 -2.33
CA TRP A 158 1.36 14.14 -2.72
C TRP A 158 1.06 13.56 -4.10
N TYR A 159 -0.22 13.37 -4.42
CA TYR A 159 -0.67 12.58 -5.56
C TYR A 159 -1.81 13.26 -6.33
N SER A 160 -1.63 14.49 -6.78
CA SER A 160 -2.66 15.25 -7.51
C SER A 160 -3.30 14.49 -8.68
N ARG A 161 -2.57 13.59 -9.33
CA ARG A 161 -3.04 12.74 -10.44
C ARG A 161 -4.09 11.69 -10.04
N MET A 162 -4.25 11.39 -8.75
CA MET A 162 -5.26 10.44 -8.26
C MET A 162 -6.68 10.99 -8.37
N PHE A 163 -6.83 12.33 -8.39
CA PHE A 163 -8.12 13.00 -8.34
C PHE A 163 -8.79 13.11 -9.71
N PRO A 164 -10.13 13.03 -9.77
CA PRO A 164 -11.03 12.69 -8.66
C PRO A 164 -10.88 11.23 -8.22
N ILE A 165 -11.04 10.98 -6.92
CA ILE A 165 -11.10 9.61 -6.36
C ILE A 165 -12.45 9.01 -6.74
N LYS A 166 -12.45 7.72 -7.07
CA LYS A 166 -13.61 6.94 -7.46
C LYS A 166 -13.88 5.85 -6.43
N GLU A 167 -15.13 5.43 -6.31
CA GLU A 167 -15.50 4.29 -5.46
C GLU A 167 -14.68 3.03 -5.80
N THR A 168 -14.37 2.81 -7.08
CA THR A 168 -13.56 1.69 -7.57
C THR A 168 -12.08 1.73 -7.17
N ASP A 169 -11.60 2.84 -6.60
CA ASP A 169 -10.20 2.94 -6.15
C ASP A 169 -9.97 2.31 -4.77
N MET A 170 -11.02 2.13 -3.97
CA MET A 170 -10.97 1.38 -2.71
C MET A 170 -11.30 -0.07 -3.01
N TRP A 171 -10.28 -0.94 -2.92
CA TRP A 171 -10.41 -2.32 -3.33
C TRP A 171 -10.95 -3.20 -2.21
N TYR A 172 -10.61 -2.84 -0.97
CA TYR A 172 -11.01 -3.61 0.20
C TYR A 172 -11.06 -2.73 1.44
N ARG A 173 -12.06 -2.99 2.29
CA ARG A 173 -12.22 -2.38 3.61
C ARG A 173 -12.34 -3.48 4.65
N LEU A 174 -11.56 -3.36 5.71
CA LEU A 174 -11.74 -4.12 6.94
C LEU A 174 -12.37 -3.20 7.99
N ASP A 175 -13.57 -3.56 8.42
CA ASP A 175 -14.28 -2.89 9.50
C ASP A 175 -13.90 -3.46 10.88
N PRO A 176 -14.16 -2.72 11.98
CA PRO A 176 -14.03 -3.23 13.33
C PRO A 176 -14.93 -4.45 13.53
N ALA A 177 -14.46 -5.44 14.29
CA ALA A 177 -15.24 -6.59 14.71
C ALA A 177 -16.39 -6.21 15.66
#